data_AF-A0A9N9AG54-F1
#
_entry.id   AF-A0A9N9AG54-F1
#
_cell.length_a   1.000
_cell.length_b   1.000
_cell.length_c   1.000
_cell.angle_alpha   90.00
_cell.angle_beta   90.00
_cell.angle_gamma   90.00
#
_symmetry.space_group_name_H-M   'P 1'
#
loop_
_entity.id
_entity.type
_entity.pdbx_description
1 polymer ?
#
loop_
_entity_poly.entity_id
_entity_poly.type
_entity_poly.pdbx_seq_one_letter_code
_entity_poly.pdbx_strand_id
1 'polypeptide(L)'
;MSDNDIESESSIIKEHSLINSDTWIDDYKKQIQSPANHYEKKPTVPDSLDPKKWKNYREDLSNYLEYINLEPIYSELAFIDKLLKDFPNDSDQKIIEEYKKTVQDKNRPNTKHSKKKDSQKDKTDSFYQRKGKRSHNVKFAKNLLTATRKLGNNELRKNFFNRAKFTMSILTDKDITPIIDEFKELFKDFQKI
;
A
#
# COMPACT_ATOMS: atom_id res chain seq x y z
N MET A 1 -40.98 8.26 58.94
CA MET A 1 -40.80 7.20 57.95
C MET A 1 -40.22 7.87 56.72
N SER A 2 -38.90 7.79 56.60
CA SER A 2 -38.13 8.19 55.42
C SER A 2 -38.42 7.20 54.31
N ASP A 3 -38.48 7.67 53.08
CA ASP A 3 -37.83 6.97 51.97
C ASP A 3 -37.23 8.03 51.05
N ASN A 4 -35.90 8.01 51.00
CA ASN A 4 -35.05 8.80 50.14
C ASN A 4 -35.08 8.18 48.74
N ASP A 5 -35.45 8.97 47.73
CA ASP A 5 -35.10 8.66 46.34
C ASP A 5 -33.62 9.01 46.13
N ILE A 6 -32.74 8.07 46.45
CA ILE A 6 -31.30 8.13 46.15
C ILE A 6 -30.94 6.89 45.32
N GLU A 7 -30.34 7.19 44.17
CA GLU A 7 -29.48 6.35 43.34
C GLU A 7 -30.05 5.01 42.84
N SER A 8 -30.33 4.99 41.56
CA SER A 8 -30.00 3.82 40.74
C SER A 8 -29.22 4.28 39.53
N GLU A 9 -27.96 4.68 39.80
CA GLU A 9 -26.84 4.45 38.88
C GLU A 9 -26.69 2.93 38.69
N SER A 10 -27.68 2.31 38.03
CA SER A 10 -27.51 0.98 37.49
C SER A 10 -26.59 1.12 36.30
N SER A 11 -25.40 0.59 36.49
CA SER A 11 -24.25 0.66 35.62
C SER A 11 -24.61 0.01 34.28
N ILE A 12 -25.15 0.79 33.34
CA ILE A 12 -25.16 0.42 31.93
C ILE A 12 -23.76 0.74 31.40
N ILE A 13 -22.77 0.03 31.94
CA ILE A 13 -21.60 -0.36 31.16
C ILE A 13 -22.10 -1.51 30.28
N LYS A 14 -22.95 -1.17 29.29
CA LYS A 14 -23.00 -2.01 28.10
C LYS A 14 -21.70 -1.67 27.39
N GLU A 15 -20.72 -2.55 27.62
CA GLU A 15 -19.60 -2.78 26.73
C GLU A 15 -20.08 -2.56 25.30
N HIS A 16 -19.87 -1.35 24.79
CA HIS A 16 -19.56 -1.18 23.38
C HIS A 16 -18.20 -1.85 23.24
N SER A 17 -18.24 -3.18 23.15
CA SER A 17 -17.18 -3.97 22.58
C SER A 17 -16.84 -3.25 21.28
N LEU A 18 -15.66 -2.64 21.29
CA LEU A 18 -14.99 -2.15 20.11
C LEU A 18 -14.79 -3.37 19.21
N ILE A 19 -15.82 -3.73 18.44
CA ILE A 19 -15.68 -4.57 17.25
C ILE A 19 -14.94 -3.68 16.25
N ASN A 20 -13.65 -3.52 16.49
CA ASN A 20 -12.72 -2.82 15.63
C ASN A 20 -11.55 -3.78 15.41
N SER A 21 -11.84 -4.94 14.85
CA SER A 21 -10.80 -5.85 14.38
C SER A 21 -10.47 -5.45 12.95
N ASP A 22 -9.28 -4.89 12.75
CA ASP A 22 -8.61 -4.68 11.47
C ASP A 22 -8.47 -6.03 10.72
N THR A 23 -9.56 -6.56 10.14
CA THR A 23 -9.57 -7.88 9.45
C THR A 23 -8.71 -7.90 8.19
N TRP A 24 -8.30 -6.73 7.69
CA TRP A 24 -7.51 -6.60 6.48
C TRP A 24 -6.18 -7.38 6.55
N ILE A 25 -5.54 -7.48 7.72
CA ILE A 25 -4.30 -8.26 7.87
C ILE A 25 -4.56 -9.73 7.54
N ASP A 26 -5.61 -10.30 8.12
CA ASP A 26 -5.97 -11.70 7.92
C ASP A 26 -6.40 -11.99 6.48
N ASP A 27 -7.10 -11.05 5.85
CA ASP A 27 -7.49 -11.14 4.44
C ASP A 27 -6.26 -11.21 3.53
N TYR A 28 -5.29 -10.31 3.71
CA TYR A 28 -4.05 -10.33 2.94
C TYR A 28 -3.16 -11.54 3.29
N LYS A 29 -3.15 -12.01 4.54
CA LYS A 29 -2.46 -13.26 4.93
C LYS A 29 -3.01 -14.48 4.21
N LYS A 30 -4.34 -14.60 4.09
CA LYS A 30 -4.97 -15.67 3.29
C LYS A 30 -4.63 -15.49 1.81
N GLN A 31 -4.62 -14.26 1.33
CA GLN A 31 -4.34 -13.97 -0.07
C GLN A 31 -2.92 -14.38 -0.49
N ILE A 32 -1.91 -14.12 0.33
CA ILE A 32 -0.51 -14.49 0.01
C ILE A 32 -0.26 -16.01 -0.01
N GLN A 33 -1.14 -16.81 0.60
CA GLN A 33 -1.06 -18.27 0.52
C GLN A 33 -1.50 -18.78 -0.86
N SER A 34 -2.38 -18.05 -1.54
CA SER A 34 -2.88 -18.40 -2.86
C SER A 34 -1.81 -18.19 -3.94
N PRO A 35 -1.70 -19.08 -4.95
CA PRO A 35 -0.81 -18.86 -6.07
C PRO A 35 -1.10 -17.55 -6.80
N ALA A 36 -0.05 -16.86 -7.25
CA ALA A 36 -0.20 -15.73 -8.14
C ALA A 36 -0.52 -16.23 -9.54
N ASN A 37 -1.71 -15.92 -10.03
CA ASN A 37 -2.02 -16.08 -11.44
C ASN A 37 -1.29 -14.97 -12.23
N HIS A 38 -0.55 -15.34 -13.28
CA HIS A 38 0.16 -14.39 -14.13
C HIS A 38 -0.76 -13.88 -15.23
N TYR A 39 -1.06 -12.57 -15.21
CA TYR A 39 -1.90 -11.90 -16.20
C TYR A 39 -1.16 -10.74 -16.84
N GLU A 40 -0.10 -11.03 -17.58
CA GLU A 40 0.68 -10.01 -18.29
C GLU A 40 0.01 -9.57 -19.60
N LYS A 41 -0.93 -10.37 -20.13
CA LYS A 41 -1.59 -10.12 -21.41
C LYS A 41 -3.01 -9.61 -21.21
N LYS A 42 -3.32 -8.49 -21.85
CA LYS A 42 -4.69 -7.97 -21.92
C LYS A 42 -5.59 -9.02 -22.59
N PRO A 43 -6.70 -9.43 -21.95
CA PRO A 43 -7.61 -10.39 -22.54
C PRO A 43 -8.29 -9.79 -23.78
N THR A 44 -8.57 -10.65 -24.77
CA THR A 44 -9.24 -10.26 -26.00
C THR A 44 -10.75 -10.30 -25.81
N VAL A 45 -11.45 -9.29 -26.30
CA VAL A 45 -12.91 -9.24 -26.28
C VAL A 45 -13.46 -10.44 -27.06
N PRO A 46 -14.40 -11.24 -26.50
CA PRO A 46 -14.99 -12.36 -27.21
C PRO A 46 -15.79 -11.90 -28.42
N ASP A 47 -15.55 -12.51 -29.57
CA ASP A 47 -16.34 -12.30 -30.80
C ASP A 47 -17.55 -13.25 -30.86
N SER A 48 -18.28 -13.36 -29.76
CA SER A 48 -19.34 -14.36 -29.59
C SER A 48 -20.37 -13.90 -28.57
N LEU A 49 -21.62 -14.30 -28.75
CA LEU A 49 -22.71 -14.09 -27.78
C LEU A 49 -22.75 -15.16 -26.68
N ASP A 50 -21.79 -16.09 -26.65
CA ASP A 50 -21.72 -17.16 -25.64
C ASP A 50 -21.52 -16.57 -24.23
N PRO A 51 -22.48 -16.73 -23.31
CA PRO A 51 -22.39 -16.20 -21.95
C PRO A 51 -21.17 -16.72 -21.18
N LYS A 52 -20.70 -17.95 -21.46
CA LYS A 52 -19.54 -18.53 -20.78
C LYS A 52 -18.25 -17.83 -21.20
N LYS A 53 -18.09 -17.51 -22.49
CA LYS A 53 -16.95 -16.72 -22.97
C LYS A 53 -16.92 -15.32 -22.37
N TRP A 54 -18.09 -14.68 -22.24
CA TRP A 54 -18.20 -13.40 -21.57
C TRP A 54 -17.88 -13.46 -20.08
N LYS A 55 -18.29 -14.52 -19.37
CA LYS A 55 -17.93 -14.73 -17.97
C LYS A 55 -16.42 -14.83 -17.78
N ASN A 56 -15.77 -15.71 -18.56
CA ASN A 56 -14.31 -15.88 -18.51
C ASN A 56 -13.58 -14.58 -18.86
N TYR A 57 -14.01 -13.87 -19.91
CA TYR A 57 -13.42 -12.58 -20.27
C TYR A 57 -13.49 -11.55 -19.13
N ARG A 58 -14.62 -11.48 -18.41
CA ARG A 58 -14.75 -10.55 -17.27
C ARG A 58 -13.82 -10.92 -16.12
N GLU A 59 -13.68 -12.22 -15.82
CA GLU A 59 -12.74 -12.72 -14.81
C GLU A 59 -11.30 -12.40 -15.20
N ASP A 60 -10.91 -12.70 -16.44
CA ASP A 60 -9.55 -12.40 -16.96
C ASP A 60 -9.27 -10.90 -17.01
N LEU A 61 -10.26 -10.07 -17.37
CA LEU A 61 -10.11 -8.62 -17.40
C LEU A 61 -9.93 -8.05 -16.00
N SER A 62 -10.72 -8.52 -15.02
CA SER A 62 -10.57 -8.11 -13.62
C SER A 62 -9.15 -8.40 -13.13
N ASN A 63 -8.66 -9.62 -13.37
CA ASN A 63 -7.33 -10.01 -12.98
C ASN A 63 -6.22 -9.21 -13.69
N TYR A 64 -6.39 -8.92 -14.98
CA TYR A 64 -5.45 -8.09 -15.75
C TYR A 64 -5.39 -6.65 -15.22
N LEU A 65 -6.53 -6.06 -14.87
CA LEU A 65 -6.58 -4.72 -14.29
C LEU A 65 -5.90 -4.67 -12.92
N GLU A 66 -6.06 -5.72 -12.11
CA GLU A 66 -5.31 -5.88 -10.85
C GLU A 66 -3.80 -5.97 -11.10
N TYR A 67 -3.37 -6.69 -12.13
CA TYR A 67 -1.96 -6.78 -12.51
C TYR A 67 -1.37 -5.43 -12.95
N ILE A 68 -2.06 -4.65 -13.79
CA ILE A 68 -1.58 -3.31 -14.19
C ILE A 68 -1.33 -2.41 -12.97
N ASN A 69 -2.14 -2.53 -11.92
CA ASN A 69 -1.95 -1.75 -10.70
C ASN A 69 -0.62 -2.07 -9.97
N LEU A 70 0.05 -3.18 -10.30
CA LEU A 70 1.35 -3.56 -9.75
C LEU A 70 2.54 -2.93 -10.49
N GLU A 71 2.37 -2.50 -11.74
CA GLU A 71 3.46 -1.92 -12.53
C GLU A 71 4.12 -0.71 -11.86
N PRO A 72 3.36 0.26 -11.30
CA PRO A 72 3.96 1.35 -10.53
C PRO A 72 4.76 0.86 -9.32
N ILE A 73 4.30 -0.19 -8.64
CA ILE A 73 4.99 -0.77 -7.48
C ILE A 73 6.34 -1.37 -7.91
N TYR A 74 6.38 -2.08 -9.03
CA TYR A 74 7.62 -2.66 -9.56
C TYR A 74 8.64 -1.60 -9.98
N SER A 75 8.19 -0.52 -10.60
CA SER A 75 9.05 0.62 -10.94
C SER A 75 9.68 1.24 -9.68
N GLU A 76 8.88 1.44 -8.63
CA GLU A 76 9.36 2.02 -7.37
C GLU A 76 10.26 1.04 -6.58
N LEU A 77 10.02 -0.27 -6.64
CA LEU A 77 10.95 -1.28 -6.08
C LEU A 77 12.31 -1.25 -6.77
N ALA A 78 12.35 -1.15 -8.10
CA ALA A 78 13.61 -1.01 -8.84
C ALA A 78 14.35 0.27 -8.47
N PHE A 79 13.62 1.35 -8.16
CA PHE A 79 14.20 2.58 -7.66
C PHE A 79 14.77 2.43 -6.25
N ILE A 80 14.07 1.75 -5.34
CA ILE A 80 14.60 1.40 -4.00
C ILE A 80 15.87 0.54 -4.10
N ASP A 81 15.90 -0.44 -5.01
CA ASP A 81 17.10 -1.25 -5.27
C ASP A 81 18.29 -0.40 -5.71
N LYS A 82 18.04 0.62 -6.55
CA LYS A 82 19.08 1.57 -6.95
C LYS A 82 19.58 2.37 -5.74
N LEU A 83 18.68 2.89 -4.91
CA LEU A 83 19.07 3.65 -3.72
C LEU A 83 19.88 2.80 -2.74
N LEU A 84 19.52 1.53 -2.53
CA LEU A 84 20.31 0.62 -1.68
C LEU A 84 21.69 0.30 -2.26
N LYS A 85 21.86 0.31 -3.59
CA LYS A 85 23.17 0.17 -4.24
C LYS A 85 24.01 1.44 -4.12
N ASP A 86 23.38 2.61 -4.26
CA ASP A 86 24.04 3.91 -4.17
C ASP A 86 24.45 4.22 -2.70
N PHE A 87 23.72 3.66 -1.74
CA PHE A 87 23.84 3.94 -0.29
C PHE A 87 23.83 2.65 0.56
N PRO A 88 24.81 1.73 0.40
CA PRO A 88 24.75 0.38 0.97
C PRO A 88 24.84 0.33 2.50
N ASN A 89 25.54 1.29 3.11
CA ASN A 89 25.77 1.33 4.56
C ASN A 89 24.89 2.34 5.29
N ASP A 90 23.98 3.00 4.56
CA ASP A 90 23.16 4.05 5.12
C ASP A 90 21.94 3.49 5.86
N SER A 91 21.46 4.29 6.81
CA SER A 91 20.24 3.98 7.55
C SER A 91 19.02 4.00 6.64
N ASP A 92 18.00 3.20 6.97
CA ASP A 92 16.72 3.21 6.25
C ASP A 92 16.11 4.61 6.20
N GLN A 93 16.31 5.40 7.25
CA GLN A 93 15.85 6.78 7.31
C GLN A 93 16.48 7.63 6.20
N LYS A 94 17.77 7.47 5.93
CA LYS A 94 18.47 8.19 4.85
C LYS A 94 17.98 7.74 3.47
N ILE A 95 17.78 6.44 3.26
CA ILE A 95 17.20 5.90 2.02
C ILE A 95 15.81 6.49 1.75
N ILE A 96 14.95 6.55 2.78
CA ILE A 96 13.62 7.15 2.71
C ILE A 96 13.70 8.66 2.41
N GLU A 97 14.70 9.36 2.94
CA GLU A 97 14.93 10.78 2.65
C GLU A 97 15.35 11.02 1.20
N GLU A 98 16.24 10.20 0.65
CA GLU A 98 16.62 10.28 -0.76
C GLU A 98 15.44 9.95 -1.68
N TYR A 99 14.64 8.94 -1.34
CA TYR A 99 13.40 8.63 -2.05
C TYR A 99 12.43 9.83 -2.08
N LYS A 100 12.28 10.55 -0.95
CA LYS A 100 11.40 11.72 -0.88
C LYS A 100 11.83 12.86 -1.78
N LYS A 101 13.14 13.05 -2.00
CA LYS A 101 13.65 14.13 -2.86
C LYS A 101 13.19 13.91 -4.29
N THR A 102 13.32 12.69 -4.80
CA THR A 102 12.95 12.37 -6.19
C THR A 102 11.45 12.46 -6.45
N VAL A 103 10.60 12.09 -5.47
CA VAL A 103 9.14 12.25 -5.58
C VAL A 103 8.69 13.71 -5.48
N GLN A 104 9.43 14.56 -4.76
CA GLN A 104 9.17 16.01 -4.71
C GLN A 104 9.56 16.70 -6.02
N ASP A 105 10.63 16.25 -6.68
CA ASP A 105 11.09 16.82 -7.94
C ASP A 105 10.17 16.47 -9.13
N LYS A 106 9.55 15.28 -9.14
CA LYS A 106 8.54 14.91 -10.15
C LYS A 106 7.23 15.72 -10.07
N ASN A 107 6.89 16.27 -8.89
CA ASN A 107 5.64 17.02 -8.65
C ASN A 107 5.80 18.55 -8.70
N ARG A 108 6.98 19.05 -9.07
CA ARG A 108 7.16 20.47 -9.39
C ARG A 108 6.97 20.65 -10.90
N PRO A 109 5.83 21.18 -11.38
CA PRO A 109 5.85 21.82 -12.67
C PRO A 109 6.88 22.95 -12.57
N ASN A 110 7.93 22.86 -13.37
CA ASN A 110 8.91 23.91 -13.53
C ASN A 110 8.30 25.02 -14.41
N THR A 111 7.14 25.56 -14.02
CA THR A 111 6.51 26.70 -14.68
C THR A 111 7.05 27.98 -14.07
N LYS A 112 8.29 28.30 -14.43
CA LYS A 112 8.88 29.64 -14.25
C LYS A 112 8.27 30.64 -15.24
N HIS A 113 6.96 30.87 -15.24
CA HIS A 113 6.30 32.06 -15.84
C HIS A 113 4.93 32.14 -15.14
N SER A 114 4.46 33.19 -14.47
CA SER A 114 4.63 34.64 -14.60
C SER A 114 4.09 35.33 -13.33
N LYS A 115 4.66 36.49 -12.96
CA LYS A 115 4.14 37.40 -11.92
C LYS A 115 2.62 37.67 -12.08
N LYS A 116 1.86 37.67 -10.97
CA LYS A 116 0.98 38.80 -10.58
C LYS A 116 0.34 38.65 -9.21
N LYS A 117 0.58 39.70 -8.41
CA LYS A 117 -0.24 40.40 -7.42
C LYS A 117 -0.63 39.72 -6.11
N ASP A 118 -0.21 40.41 -5.05
CA ASP A 118 -0.74 40.37 -3.70
C ASP A 118 -2.26 40.28 -3.67
N SER A 119 -2.75 39.19 -3.11
CA SER A 119 -4.00 39.17 -2.37
C SER A 119 -3.80 38.20 -1.23
N GLN A 120 -3.98 38.69 -0.01
CA GLN A 120 -4.06 37.89 1.20
C GLN A 120 -5.04 36.74 0.93
N LYS A 121 -4.52 35.52 0.83
CA LYS A 121 -5.31 34.29 0.77
C LYS A 121 -4.84 33.40 1.90
N ASP A 122 -5.81 32.96 2.68
CA ASP A 122 -5.69 32.39 4.01
C ASP A 122 -4.57 31.34 4.15
N LYS A 123 -3.69 31.58 5.13
CA LYS A 123 -2.53 30.72 5.46
C LYS A 123 -2.91 29.40 6.15
N THR A 124 -4.17 28.98 6.13
CA THR A 124 -4.64 27.80 6.86
C THR A 124 -4.89 26.57 5.97
N ASP A 125 -5.11 26.74 4.66
CA ASP A 125 -5.49 25.61 3.80
C ASP A 125 -4.31 24.76 3.27
N SER A 126 -3.07 25.24 3.40
CA SER A 126 -1.90 24.52 2.83
C SER A 126 -1.19 23.57 3.81
N PHE A 127 -1.53 23.60 5.11
CA PHE A 127 -0.82 22.80 6.12
C PHE A 127 -1.38 21.38 6.23
N TYR A 128 -2.71 21.23 6.26
CA TYR A 128 -3.37 19.92 6.38
C TYR A 128 -3.38 19.12 5.07
N GLN A 129 -3.47 19.78 3.91
CA GLN A 129 -3.40 19.09 2.60
C GLN A 129 -1.99 18.58 2.26
N ARG A 130 -0.93 19.24 2.74
CA ARG A 130 0.46 18.81 2.49
C ARG A 130 0.93 17.70 3.43
N LYS A 131 0.45 17.67 4.68
CA LYS A 131 0.85 16.64 5.66
C LYS A 131 0.42 15.23 5.24
N GLY A 132 -0.79 15.07 4.71
CA GLY A 132 -1.30 13.77 4.22
C GLY A 132 -0.41 13.17 3.12
N LYS A 133 -0.22 13.89 2.01
CA LYS A 133 0.60 13.41 0.87
C LYS A 133 2.04 13.06 1.27
N ARG A 134 2.65 13.84 2.18
CA ARG A 134 4.02 13.58 2.65
C ARG A 134 4.10 12.29 3.47
N SER A 135 3.14 12.06 4.37
CA SER A 135 3.05 10.84 5.20
C SER A 135 2.84 9.59 4.34
N HIS A 136 1.95 9.67 3.34
CA HIS A 136 1.62 8.56 2.44
C HIS A 136 2.84 8.07 1.66
N ASN A 137 3.64 9.01 1.12
CA ASN A 137 4.89 8.68 0.42
C ASN A 137 5.94 8.08 1.37
N VAL A 138 5.96 8.46 2.65
CA VAL A 138 6.89 7.89 3.65
C VAL A 138 6.53 6.44 3.93
N LYS A 139 5.25 6.16 4.23
CA LYS A 139 4.78 4.80 4.53
C LYS A 139 4.95 3.89 3.32
N PHE A 140 4.62 4.38 2.13
CA PHE A 140 4.87 3.67 0.89
C PHE A 140 6.35 3.29 0.73
N ALA A 141 7.26 4.25 0.85
CA ALA A 141 8.71 3.99 0.78
C ALA A 141 9.18 3.01 1.86
N LYS A 142 8.69 3.14 3.10
CA LYS A 142 8.99 2.21 4.20
C LYS A 142 8.55 0.79 3.85
N ASN A 143 7.32 0.61 3.36
CA ASN A 143 6.78 -0.70 3.00
C ASN A 143 7.61 -1.36 1.89
N LEU A 144 7.97 -0.60 0.84
CA LEU A 144 8.82 -1.12 -0.24
C LEU A 144 10.24 -1.46 0.23
N LEU A 145 10.82 -0.63 1.10
CA LEU A 145 12.15 -0.84 1.67
C LEU A 145 12.18 -2.06 2.58
N THR A 146 11.19 -2.22 3.47
CA THR A 146 11.04 -3.39 4.33
C THR A 146 10.88 -4.66 3.48
N ALA A 147 10.02 -4.64 2.46
CA ALA A 147 9.86 -5.78 1.55
C ALA A 147 11.18 -6.11 0.84
N THR A 148 11.93 -5.08 0.44
CA THR A 148 13.23 -5.24 -0.22
C THR A 148 14.25 -5.91 0.70
N ARG A 149 14.42 -5.42 1.93
CA ARG A 149 15.38 -5.98 2.88
C ARG A 149 14.98 -7.38 3.39
N LYS A 150 13.70 -7.61 3.66
CA LYS A 150 13.27 -8.89 4.26
C LYS A 150 13.23 -10.03 3.26
N LEU A 151 12.88 -9.75 2.00
CA LEU A 151 12.72 -10.77 0.97
C LEU A 151 13.98 -10.95 0.11
N GLY A 152 14.83 -9.92 -0.03
CA GLY A 152 16.17 -9.96 -0.63
C GLY A 152 16.23 -10.25 -2.14
N ASN A 153 15.56 -11.30 -2.59
CA ASN A 153 15.49 -11.74 -3.98
C ASN A 153 14.39 -10.97 -4.74
N ASN A 154 14.70 -10.48 -5.95
CA ASN A 154 13.73 -9.80 -6.82
C ASN A 154 12.54 -10.70 -7.20
N GLU A 155 12.77 -11.99 -7.47
CA GLU A 155 11.71 -12.95 -7.80
C GLU A 155 10.77 -13.17 -6.61
N LEU A 156 11.31 -13.33 -5.40
CA LEU A 156 10.49 -13.44 -4.18
C LEU A 156 9.66 -12.18 -3.94
N ARG A 157 10.24 -10.99 -4.19
CA ARG A 157 9.53 -9.72 -4.07
C ARG A 157 8.39 -9.61 -5.09
N LYS A 158 8.65 -9.95 -6.35
CA LYS A 158 7.60 -9.98 -7.38
C LYS A 158 6.49 -10.95 -7.03
N ASN A 159 6.84 -12.17 -6.60
CA ASN A 159 5.87 -13.18 -6.17
C ASN A 159 5.03 -12.69 -4.98
N PHE A 160 5.65 -12.04 -3.99
CA PHE A 160 4.95 -11.43 -2.87
C PHE A 160 3.89 -10.41 -3.32
N PHE A 161 4.30 -9.41 -4.11
CA PHE A 161 3.36 -8.36 -4.57
C PHE A 161 2.30 -8.90 -5.54
N ASN A 162 2.63 -9.90 -6.37
CA ASN A 162 1.67 -10.55 -7.26
C ASN A 162 0.58 -11.32 -6.48
N ARG A 163 0.95 -11.96 -5.36
CA ARG A 163 -0.02 -12.68 -4.53
C ARG A 163 -0.82 -11.73 -3.65
N ALA A 164 -0.13 -10.80 -2.99
CA ALA A 164 -0.76 -9.84 -2.10
C ALA A 164 -1.71 -8.90 -2.86
N LYS A 165 -1.37 -8.49 -4.09
CA LYS A 165 -2.16 -7.53 -4.89
C LYS A 165 -2.56 -6.28 -4.10
N PHE A 166 -1.62 -5.74 -3.33
CA PHE A 166 -1.90 -4.57 -2.49
C PHE A 166 -2.44 -3.41 -3.33
N THR A 167 -3.56 -2.85 -2.90
CA THR A 167 -3.99 -1.55 -3.40
C THR A 167 -2.97 -0.48 -2.98
N MET A 168 -2.88 0.58 -3.77
CA MET A 168 -1.99 1.70 -3.43
C MET A 168 -2.34 2.31 -2.07
N SER A 169 -3.63 2.35 -1.70
CA SER A 169 -4.08 2.82 -0.38
C SER A 169 -3.52 1.99 0.77
N ILE A 170 -3.50 0.66 0.65
CA ILE A 170 -2.90 -0.19 1.71
C ILE A 170 -1.41 0.10 1.83
N LEU A 171 -0.69 0.25 0.72
CA LEU A 171 0.74 0.56 0.73
C LEU A 171 1.06 1.96 1.27
N THR A 172 0.17 2.94 1.12
CA THR A 172 0.38 4.30 1.63
C THR A 172 -0.10 4.50 3.06
N ASP A 173 -1.09 3.72 3.51
CA ASP A 173 -1.82 4.04 4.74
C ASP A 173 -1.54 3.04 5.86
N LYS A 174 -1.21 1.79 5.53
CA LYS A 174 -1.02 0.69 6.48
C LYS A 174 0.45 0.25 6.54
N ASP A 175 0.83 -0.39 7.65
CA ASP A 175 2.12 -1.07 7.78
C ASP A 175 1.94 -2.54 7.37
N ILE A 176 2.55 -2.93 6.25
CA ILE A 176 2.40 -4.29 5.70
C ILE A 176 3.42 -5.29 6.26
N THR A 177 4.27 -4.87 7.22
CA THR A 177 5.32 -5.71 7.80
C THR A 177 4.80 -7.08 8.29
N PRO A 178 3.64 -7.19 8.97
CA PRO A 178 3.12 -8.48 9.40
C PRO A 178 2.83 -9.46 8.24
N ILE A 179 2.47 -8.94 7.07
CA ILE A 179 2.16 -9.75 5.88
C ILE A 179 3.46 -10.16 5.18
N ILE A 180 4.48 -9.29 5.18
CA ILE A 180 5.82 -9.64 4.69
C ILE A 180 6.42 -10.77 5.54
N ASP A 181 6.28 -10.69 6.86
CA ASP A 181 6.82 -11.71 7.78
C ASP A 181 6.12 -13.06 7.60
N GLU A 182 4.79 -13.06 7.48
CA GLU A 182 4.03 -14.26 7.15
C GLU A 182 4.50 -14.88 5.82
N PHE A 183 4.64 -14.05 4.78
CA PHE A 183 5.12 -14.52 3.48
C PHE A 183 6.54 -15.08 3.57
N LYS A 184 7.43 -14.42 4.30
CA LYS A 184 8.81 -14.88 4.47
C LYS A 184 8.86 -16.27 5.11
N GLU A 185 8.04 -16.51 6.14
CA GLU A 185 7.97 -17.83 6.78
C GLU A 185 7.42 -18.92 5.84
N LEU A 186 6.39 -18.60 5.05
CA LEU A 186 5.83 -19.53 4.05
C LEU A 186 6.84 -19.93 2.97
N PHE A 187 7.78 -19.05 2.64
CA PHE A 187 8.74 -19.24 1.53
C PHE A 187 10.20 -19.30 2.00
N LYS A 188 10.45 -19.57 3.29
CA LYS A 188 11.80 -19.62 3.88
C LYS A 188 12.75 -20.59 3.20
N ASP A 189 12.23 -21.70 2.67
CA ASP A 189 13.04 -22.71 2.00
C ASP A 189 13.51 -22.26 0.61
N PHE A 190 12.82 -21.31 -0.01
CA PHE A 190 13.27 -20.66 -1.25
C PHE A 190 14.36 -19.58 -1.02
N GLN A 191 14.67 -19.26 0.23
CA GLN A 191 15.76 -18.33 0.58
C GLN A 191 17.10 -19.02 0.84
N LYS A 192 17.15 -20.36 0.84
CA LYS A 192 18.36 -21.15 1.14
C LYS A 192 19.19 -21.52 -0.11
N ILE A 193 18.90 -20.90 -1.26
CA ILE A 193 19.60 -21.14 -2.53
C ILE A 193 20.57 -19.98 -2.79
#